data_AF-A0A938C406-F1
#
_entry.id   AF-A0A938C406-F1
#
_cell.length_a   1.000
_cell.length_b   1.000
_cell.length_c   1.000
_cell.angle_alpha   90.00
_cell.angle_beta   90.00
_cell.angle_gamma   90.00
#
_symmetry.space_group_name_H-M   'P 1'
#
loop_
_entity.id
_entity.type
_entity.pdbx_description
1 polymer ?
#
loop_
_entity_poly.entity_id
_entity_poly.type
_entity_poly.pdbx_seq_one_letter_code
_entity_poly.pdbx_strand_id
1 'polypeptide(L)' 'MLVDKADRTKVMLFEIYDDEKAFEAHQQTPHFKRYLAEAVPLLESRERHAMQRALH' A
#
# COMPACT_ATOMS: atom_id res chain seq x y z
N MET A 1 1.30 3.64 8.84
CA MET A 1 1.59 2.19 8.87
C MET A 1 1.16 1.63 10.21
N LEU A 2 0.35 0.58 10.19
CA LEU A 2 -0.08 -0.15 11.39
C LEU A 2 0.65 -1.50 11.42
N VAL A 3 0.93 -2.01 12.61
CA VAL A 3 1.57 -3.32 12.80
C VAL A 3 0.68 -4.14 13.75
N ASP A 4 0.43 -5.40 13.41
CA ASP A 4 -0.33 -6.30 14.28
C ASP A 4 0.40 -6.49 15.62
N LYS A 5 -0.35 -6.45 16.73
CA LYS A 5 0.23 -6.55 18.07
C LYS A 5 0.69 -7.97 18.42
N ALA A 6 0.00 -8.99 17.89
CA ALA A 6 0.30 -10.40 18.11
C ALA A 6 1.36 -10.90 17.13
N ASP A 7 1.45 -10.30 15.93
CA ASP A 7 2.41 -10.67 14.91
C ASP A 7 3.07 -9.45 14.26
N ARG A 8 4.29 -9.15 14.68
CA ARG A 8 5.03 -7.96 14.22
C ARG A 8 5.46 -8.02 12.74
N THR A 9 5.31 -9.16 12.08
CA THR A 9 5.60 -9.30 10.65
C THR A 9 4.44 -8.83 9.78
N LYS A 10 3.24 -8.69 10.35
CA LYS A 10 2.05 -8.21 9.64
C LYS A 10 1.94 -6.70 9.74
N VAL A 11 1.90 -6.08 8.57
CA VAL A 11 1.91 -4.62 8.41
C VAL A 11 0.77 -4.19 7.49
N MET A 12 0.05 -3.13 7.87
CA MET A 12 -1.00 -2.52 7.05
C MET A 12 -0.64 -1.08 6.67
N LEU A 13 -0.72 -0.80 5.37
CA LEU A 13 -0.72 0.56 4.83
C LEU A 13 -2.17 0.94 4.52
N PHE A 14 -2.63 2.01 5.14
CA PHE A 14 -3.92 2.62 4.83
C PHE A 14 -3.66 3.89 4.05
N GLU A 15 -4.08 3.90 2.78
CA GLU A 15 -3.75 4.93 1.82
C GLU A 15 -5.04 5.53 1.26
N ILE A 16 -5.11 6.86 1.26
CA ILE A 16 -6.21 7.62 0.65
C ILE A 16 -5.60 8.47 -0.45
N TYR A 17 -6.18 8.36 -1.64
CA TYR A 17 -5.82 9.17 -2.81
C TYR A 17 -7.02 10.02 -3.20
N ASP A 18 -6.76 11.22 -3.75
CA ASP A 18 -7.82 12.13 -4.21
C ASP A 18 -8.63 11.49 -5.35
N ASP A 19 -7.94 10.82 -6.27
CA ASP A 19 -8.51 10.08 -7.38
C ASP A 19 -7.59 8.94 -7.84
N GLU A 20 -8.01 8.24 -8.88
CA GLU A 20 -7.25 7.14 -9.49
C GLU A 20 -5.96 7.64 -10.16
N LYS A 21 -5.95 8.85 -10.74
CA LYS A 21 -4.75 9.42 -11.38
C LYS A 21 -3.66 9.72 -10.35
N ALA A 22 -4.02 10.18 -9.16
CA ALA A 22 -3.09 10.40 -8.07
C ALA A 22 -2.46 9.07 -7.62
N PHE A 23 -3.24 7.99 -7.57
CA PHE A 23 -2.73 6.65 -7.28
C PHE A 23 -1.77 6.16 -8.38
N GLU A 24 -2.13 6.31 -9.65
CA GLU A 24 -1.25 5.98 -10.78
C GLU A 24 0.05 6.78 -10.76
N ALA A 25 -0.03 8.10 -10.53
CA ALA A 25 1.13 8.97 -10.44
C ALA A 25 2.06 8.58 -9.29
N HIS A 26 1.50 8.23 -8.12
CA HIS A 26 2.27 7.71 -6.99
C HIS A 26 3.10 6.47 -7.38
N GLN A 27 2.50 5.53 -8.13
CA GLN A 27 3.20 4.32 -8.58
C GLN A 27 4.38 4.61 -9.53
N GLN A 28 4.39 5.75 -10.21
CA GLN A 28 5.47 6.11 -11.13
C GLN A 28 6.68 6.75 -10.46
N THR A 29 6.56 7.14 -9.19
CA THR A 29 7.64 7.80 -8.46
C THR A 29 8.87 6.90 -8.26
N PRO A 30 10.09 7.46 -8.19
CA PRO A 30 11.30 6.68 -7.97
C PRO A 30 11.27 5.86 -6.66
N HIS A 31 10.69 6.41 -5.59
CA HIS A 31 10.62 5.73 -4.29
C HIS A 31 9.64 4.54 -4.31
N PHE A 32 8.50 4.64 -5.00
CA PHE A 32 7.59 3.51 -5.14
C PHE A 32 8.21 2.37 -5.96
N LYS A 33 8.90 2.72 -7.05
CA LYS A 33 9.64 1.73 -7.87
C LYS A 33 10.72 1.02 -7.05
N ARG A 34 11.44 1.76 -6.20
CA ARG A 34 12.40 1.17 -5.26
C ARG A 34 11.74 0.23 -4.26
N TYR A 35 10.60 0.61 -3.68
CA TYR A 35 9.81 -0.25 -2.80
C TYR A 35 9.39 -1.56 -3.49
N LEU A 36 8.91 -1.50 -4.74
CA LEU A 36 8.59 -2.69 -5.52
C LEU A 36 9.79 -3.60 -5.75
N ALA A 37 10.97 -3.04 -6.00
CA ALA A 37 12.17 -3.82 -6.29
C ALA A 37 12.82 -4.43 -5.03
N GLU A 38 12.81 -3.70 -3.91
CA GLU A 38 13.58 -4.08 -2.72
C GLU A 38 12.72 -4.74 -1.64
N ALA A 39 11.51 -4.24 -1.40
CA ALA A 39 10.70 -4.69 -0.27
C ALA A 39 9.67 -5.76 -0.64
N VAL A 40 9.03 -5.67 -1.80
CA VAL A 40 8.01 -6.67 -2.21
C VAL A 40 8.56 -8.10 -2.27
N PRO A 41 9.78 -8.38 -2.76
CA PRO A 41 10.34 -9.73 -2.75
C PRO A 41 10.57 -10.33 -1.36
N LEU A 42 10.59 -9.50 -0.31
CA LEU A 42 10.77 -9.93 1.08
C LEU A 42 9.45 -10.33 1.75
N LEU A 43 8.31 -10.07 1.09
CA LEU A 43 7.00 -10.36 1.65
C LEU A 43 6.64 -11.83 1.43
N GLU A 44 6.23 -12.51 2.50
CA GLU A 44 5.63 -13.85 2.39
C GLU A 44 4.30 -13.79 1.62
N SER A 45 3.51 -12.74 1.84
CA SER A 45 2.27 -12.48 1.11
C SER A 45 1.95 -10.98 1.06
N ARG A 46 1.10 -10.59 0.11
CA ARG A 46 0.61 -9.21 -0.03
C ARG A 46 -0.84 -9.21 -0.50
N GLU A 47 -1.71 -8.56 0.27
CA GLU A 47 -3.11 -8.34 -0.07
C GLU A 47 -3.40 -6.86 -0.28
N ARG A 48 -4.38 -6.55 -1.13
CA ARG A 48 -4.81 -5.18 -1.41
C ARG A 48 -6.32 -5.15 -1.58
N HIS A 49 -6.99 -4.26 -0.85
CA HIS A 49 -8.41 -3.97 -1.02
C HIS A 49 -8.59 -2.52 -1.45
N ALA A 50 -9.15 -2.33 -2.65
CA ALA A 50 -9.59 -1.02 -3.09
C ALA A 50 -10.98 -0.75 -2.51
N MET A 51 -11.11 0.38 -1.81
CA MET A 51 -12.37 0.80 -1.20
C MET A 51 -12.72 2.19 -1.70
N GLN A 52 -14.01 2.42 -1.90
CA GLN A 52 -14.54 3.75 -2.20
C GLN A 52 -15.25 4.27 -0.95
N ARG A 53 -15.28 5.60 -0.78
CA ARG A 53 -16.10 6.21 0.27
C ARG A 53 -17.54 5.79 0.02
N ALA A 54 -18.22 5.31 1.06
CA ALA A 54 -19.66 5.13 0.99
C ALA A 54 -20.27 6.50 0.65
N LEU A 55 -21.11 6.54 -0.38
CA LEU A 55 -21.89 7.74 -0.71
C LEU A 55 -22.71 8.14 0.52
N HIS A 56 -22.70 9.43 0.85
CA HIS A 56 -23.69 10.02 1.75
C HIS A 56 -25.00 10.26 0.98
#